data_AF-A0A922CMT7-F1
#
_entry.id   AF-A0A922CMT7-F1
#
_cell.length_a   1.000
_cell.length_b   1.000
_cell.length_c   1.000
_cell.angle_alpha   90.00
_cell.angle_beta   90.00
_cell.angle_gamma   90.00
#
_symmetry.space_group_name_H-M   'P 1'
#
loop_
_entity.id
_entity.type
_entity.pdbx_description
1 polymer ?
#
loop_
_entity_poly.entity_id
_entity_poly.type
_entity_poly.pdbx_seq_one_letter_code
_entity_poly.pdbx_strand_id
1 'polypeptide(L)'
;MEHAFANSIETSTQRLVAEKQKSDLLLSRMLPLPVLRRLRAQRAVPAEAFDAVTIFFSDIVGFTTIAANSTPMEVINMLNMLYRLFDEKIMQYNVYKVETIGDAYMVVSGLPQRNGNRHASEIADMSLALVDSLRDARVPHRPADLLKIRAGVNTGPCVAGVVGATMPRYCLFGDTINTASRMETTGEGDQIHFNIVENGTMKIHISHTTKKALDEIGNYIVESRGKIDIPTFWLLGKMGNVQSESPRCMRLNDYDQNLLELIIRS
;
A
#
# COMPACT_ATOMS: atom_id res chain seq x y z
N MET A 1 -2.51 -55.37 -9.21
CA MET A 1 -3.56 -54.40 -9.59
C MET A 1 -3.80 -53.37 -8.48
N GLU A 2 -3.98 -53.79 -7.22
CA GLU A 2 -4.16 -52.86 -6.07
C GLU A 2 -3.01 -51.86 -5.88
N HIS A 3 -1.75 -52.29 -5.95
CA HIS A 3 -0.61 -51.37 -5.82
C HIS A 3 -0.56 -50.29 -6.92
N ALA A 4 -0.95 -50.63 -8.15
CA ALA A 4 -1.00 -49.66 -9.25
C ALA A 4 -2.16 -48.66 -9.08
N PHE A 5 -3.28 -49.12 -8.52
CA PHE A 5 -4.43 -48.26 -8.19
C PHE A 5 -4.14 -47.34 -7.02
N ALA A 6 -3.52 -47.85 -5.94
CA ALA A 6 -3.07 -47.06 -4.80
C ALA A 6 -2.06 -45.97 -5.21
N ASN A 7 -1.06 -46.32 -6.04
CA ASN A 7 -0.09 -45.37 -6.57
C ASN A 7 -0.76 -44.31 -7.48
N SER A 8 -1.80 -44.69 -8.25
CA SER A 8 -2.57 -43.77 -9.08
C SER A 8 -3.39 -42.77 -8.25
N ILE A 9 -4.04 -43.25 -7.18
CA ILE A 9 -4.74 -42.39 -6.22
C ILE A 9 -3.76 -41.44 -5.56
N GLU A 10 -2.63 -41.94 -5.04
CA GLU A 10 -1.63 -41.12 -4.37
C GLU A 10 -1.07 -40.03 -5.29
N THR A 11 -0.75 -40.38 -6.54
CA THR A 11 -0.29 -39.42 -7.56
C THR A 11 -1.37 -38.37 -7.87
N SER A 12 -2.63 -38.79 -7.95
CA SER A 12 -3.76 -37.88 -8.20
C SER A 12 -4.02 -36.96 -7.02
N THR A 13 -3.95 -37.46 -5.79
CA THR A 13 -4.06 -36.69 -4.56
C THR A 13 -2.93 -35.68 -4.45
N GLN A 14 -1.68 -36.05 -4.75
CA GLN A 14 -0.55 -35.12 -4.76
C GLN A 14 -0.73 -34.01 -5.81
N ARG A 15 -1.20 -34.34 -7.02
CA ARG A 15 -1.52 -33.35 -8.05
C ARG A 15 -2.64 -32.39 -7.61
N LEU A 16 -3.69 -32.91 -6.99
CA LEU A 16 -4.78 -32.10 -6.47
C LEU A 16 -4.32 -31.15 -5.35
N VAL A 17 -3.45 -31.62 -4.45
CA VAL A 17 -2.88 -30.79 -3.40
C VAL A 17 -2.00 -29.68 -3.99
N ALA A 18 -1.12 -30.01 -4.94
CA ALA A 18 -0.26 -29.02 -5.59
C ALA A 18 -1.07 -27.95 -6.35
N GLU A 19 -2.12 -28.37 -7.08
CA GLU A 19 -2.99 -27.45 -7.81
C GLU A 19 -3.81 -26.57 -6.86
N LYS A 20 -4.31 -27.14 -5.77
CA LYS A 20 -4.99 -26.38 -4.70
C LYS A 20 -4.05 -25.34 -4.09
N GLN A 21 -2.82 -25.71 -3.75
CA GLN A 21 -1.82 -24.80 -3.20
C GLN A 21 -1.50 -23.64 -4.15
N LYS A 22 -1.35 -23.95 -5.45
CA LYS A 22 -1.09 -22.94 -6.47
C LYS A 22 -2.27 -21.97 -6.62
N SER A 23 -3.49 -22.48 -6.64
CA SER A 23 -4.72 -21.67 -6.66
C SER A 23 -4.81 -20.76 -5.44
N ASP A 24 -4.55 -21.33 -4.26
CA ASP A 24 -4.59 -20.63 -2.98
C ASP A 24 -3.58 -19.50 -2.89
N LEU A 25 -2.37 -19.72 -3.41
CA LEU A 25 -1.32 -18.71 -3.51
C LEU A 25 -1.77 -17.55 -4.40
N LEU A 26 -2.30 -17.83 -5.60
CA LEU A 26 -2.80 -16.80 -6.51
C LEU A 26 -3.93 -15.97 -5.89
N LEU A 27 -4.86 -16.61 -5.19
CA LEU A 27 -5.97 -15.94 -4.52
C LEU A 27 -5.50 -15.02 -3.38
N SER A 28 -4.46 -15.42 -2.65
CA SER A 28 -3.87 -14.61 -1.57
C SER A 28 -3.19 -13.33 -2.08
N ARG A 29 -2.79 -13.31 -3.35
CA ARG A 29 -2.25 -12.10 -4.01
C ARG A 29 -3.33 -11.11 -4.44
N MET A 30 -4.57 -11.57 -4.58
CA MET A 30 -5.71 -10.76 -5.02
C MET A 30 -6.58 -10.28 -3.85
N LEU A 31 -6.65 -11.04 -2.76
CA LEU A 31 -7.53 -10.74 -1.63
C LEU A 31 -6.81 -10.91 -0.29
N PRO A 32 -7.15 -10.07 0.70
CA PRO A 32 -6.58 -10.20 2.03
C PRO A 32 -6.96 -11.54 2.68
N LEU A 33 -6.02 -12.13 3.42
CA LEU A 33 -6.17 -13.48 3.99
C LEU A 33 -7.45 -13.68 4.83
N PRO A 34 -7.88 -12.74 5.70
CA PRO A 34 -9.14 -12.88 6.43
C PRO A 34 -10.37 -12.99 5.53
N VAL A 35 -10.37 -12.24 4.42
CA VAL A 35 -11.43 -12.26 3.40
C VAL A 35 -11.41 -13.60 2.66
N LEU A 36 -10.23 -14.04 2.22
CA LEU A 36 -10.04 -15.29 1.51
C LEU A 36 -10.53 -16.51 2.32
N ARG A 37 -10.22 -16.57 3.63
CA ARG A 37 -10.69 -17.66 4.51
C ARG A 37 -12.21 -17.76 4.54
N ARG A 38 -12.91 -16.64 4.58
CA ARG A 38 -14.39 -16.62 4.58
C ARG A 38 -14.97 -17.05 3.25
N LEU A 39 -14.40 -16.56 2.14
CA LEU A 39 -14.82 -16.96 0.80
C LEU A 39 -14.60 -18.46 0.55
N ARG A 40 -13.48 -19.03 1.01
CA ARG A 40 -13.23 -20.49 0.97
C ARG A 40 -14.26 -21.29 1.74
N ALA A 41 -14.69 -20.77 2.89
CA ALA A 41 -15.75 -21.38 3.69
C ALA A 41 -17.16 -21.17 3.10
N GLN A 42 -17.27 -20.60 1.89
CA GLN A 42 -18.53 -20.19 1.24
C GLN A 42 -19.38 -19.28 2.14
N ARG A 43 -18.73 -18.49 3.00
CA ARG A 43 -19.38 -17.54 3.89
C ARG A 43 -19.35 -16.15 3.27
N ALA A 44 -20.44 -15.42 3.47
CA ALA A 44 -20.48 -14.00 3.16
C ALA A 44 -19.36 -13.25 3.92
N VAL A 45 -18.75 -12.28 3.25
CA VAL A 45 -17.80 -11.33 3.84
C VAL A 45 -18.59 -10.04 4.10
N PRO A 46 -19.10 -9.84 5.33
CA PRO A 46 -19.83 -8.63 5.67
C PRO A 46 -18.89 -7.45 5.57
N ALA A 47 -19.47 -6.29 5.23
CA ALA A 47 -18.77 -5.03 5.41
C ALA A 47 -18.47 -4.83 6.91
N GLU A 48 -17.29 -4.30 7.20
CA GLU A 48 -16.84 -3.97 8.55
C GLU A 48 -16.54 -2.47 8.63
N ALA A 49 -17.00 -1.83 9.71
CA ALA A 49 -16.65 -0.45 10.02
C ALA A 49 -15.40 -0.42 10.89
N PHE A 50 -14.40 0.36 10.50
CA PHE A 50 -13.15 0.60 11.21
C PHE A 50 -13.15 2.02 11.75
N ASP A 51 -12.90 2.17 13.05
CA ASP A 51 -12.97 3.47 13.74
C ASP A 51 -11.78 4.38 13.40
N ALA A 52 -10.62 3.76 13.18
CA ALA A 52 -9.39 4.45 12.81
C ALA A 52 -8.55 3.59 11.89
N VAL A 53 -8.27 4.12 10.70
CA VAL A 53 -7.27 3.62 9.76
C VAL A 53 -6.43 4.80 9.28
N THR A 54 -5.19 4.54 8.86
CA THR A 54 -4.36 5.55 8.19
C THR A 54 -4.18 5.15 6.74
N ILE A 55 -4.48 6.09 5.84
CA ILE A 55 -4.46 5.91 4.39
C ILE A 55 -3.34 6.78 3.82
N PHE A 56 -2.48 6.16 3.03
CA PHE A 56 -1.50 6.81 2.15
C PHE A 56 -2.01 6.81 0.72
N PHE A 57 -1.92 7.97 0.07
CA PHE A 57 -2.07 8.15 -1.36
C PHE A 57 -0.80 8.75 -1.92
N SER A 58 -0.34 8.26 -3.06
CA SER A 58 0.64 8.96 -3.87
C SER A 58 0.26 9.02 -5.32
N ASP A 59 0.76 10.03 -6.01
CA ASP A 59 0.59 10.27 -7.43
C ASP A 59 1.91 10.72 -8.07
N ILE A 60 2.09 10.49 -9.37
CA ILE A 60 3.34 10.87 -10.05
C ILE A 60 3.25 12.34 -10.47
N VAL A 61 4.22 13.14 -10.03
CA VAL A 61 4.29 14.56 -10.42
C VAL A 61 4.57 14.66 -11.92
N GLY A 62 3.69 15.37 -12.64
CA GLY A 62 3.84 15.60 -14.08
C GLY A 62 3.55 14.37 -14.95
N PHE A 63 2.88 13.34 -14.41
CA PHE A 63 2.55 12.13 -15.16
C PHE A 63 1.85 12.41 -16.48
N THR A 64 0.86 13.30 -16.50
CA THR A 64 0.14 13.66 -17.73
C THR A 64 1.08 14.17 -18.82
N THR A 65 2.06 15.00 -18.46
CA THR A 65 3.06 15.53 -19.41
C THR A 65 4.04 14.45 -19.86
N ILE A 66 4.49 13.59 -18.95
CA ILE A 66 5.38 12.47 -19.29
C ILE A 66 4.65 11.52 -20.23
N ALA A 67 3.42 11.11 -19.89
CA ALA A 67 2.61 10.19 -20.66
C ALA A 67 2.26 10.74 -22.06
N ALA A 68 1.97 12.04 -22.17
CA ALA A 68 1.70 12.67 -23.46
C ALA A 68 2.91 12.69 -24.41
N ASN A 69 4.13 12.67 -23.86
CA ASN A 69 5.39 12.72 -24.62
C ASN A 69 6.13 11.37 -24.68
N SER A 70 5.48 10.27 -24.27
CA SER A 70 6.07 8.94 -24.22
C SER A 70 5.20 7.95 -24.97
N THR A 71 5.82 6.88 -25.47
CA THR A 71 5.06 5.76 -26.01
C THR A 71 4.33 5.02 -24.88
N PRO A 72 3.20 4.35 -25.17
CA PRO A 72 2.49 3.56 -24.15
C PRO A 72 3.38 2.51 -23.48
N MET A 73 4.33 1.93 -24.22
CA MET A 73 5.25 0.92 -23.68
C MET A 73 6.24 1.54 -22.67
N GLU A 74 6.74 2.73 -22.94
CA GLU A 74 7.62 3.47 -22.02
C GLU A 74 6.87 3.85 -20.73
N VAL A 75 5.62 4.29 -20.84
CA VAL A 75 4.78 4.60 -19.67
C VAL A 75 4.56 3.36 -18.81
N ILE A 76 4.23 2.22 -19.42
CA ILE A 76 4.05 0.96 -18.71
C ILE A 76 5.34 0.52 -18.01
N ASN A 77 6.49 0.63 -18.68
CA ASN A 77 7.79 0.28 -18.09
C ASN A 77 8.15 1.18 -16.90
N MET A 78 7.87 2.48 -16.99
CA MET A 78 8.05 3.43 -15.89
C MET A 78 7.15 3.08 -14.69
N LEU A 79 5.86 2.83 -14.92
CA LEU A 79 4.92 2.44 -13.87
C LEU A 79 5.32 1.12 -13.20
N ASN A 80 5.71 0.11 -13.99
CA ASN A 80 6.17 -1.17 -13.46
C ASN A 80 7.44 -1.05 -12.62
N MET A 81 8.38 -0.19 -13.00
CA MET A 81 9.56 0.09 -12.20
C MET A 81 9.17 0.72 -10.85
N LEU A 82 8.33 1.75 -10.88
CA LEU A 82 7.86 2.43 -9.67
C LEU A 82 7.12 1.47 -8.73
N TYR A 83 6.16 0.71 -9.25
CA TYR A 83 5.36 -0.22 -8.45
C TYR A 83 6.20 -1.36 -7.89
N ARG A 84 7.22 -1.86 -8.60
CA ARG A 84 8.15 -2.85 -8.03
C ARG A 84 8.92 -2.29 -6.85
N LEU A 85 9.45 -1.07 -6.99
CA LEU A 85 10.19 -0.40 -5.93
C LEU A 85 9.30 -0.15 -4.71
N PHE A 86 8.04 0.23 -4.91
CA PHE A 86 7.09 0.42 -3.81
C PHE A 86 6.69 -0.91 -3.18
N ASP A 87 6.33 -1.90 -3.98
CA ASP A 87 5.89 -3.21 -3.51
C ASP A 87 6.98 -3.88 -2.65
N GLU A 88 8.26 -3.74 -3.01
CA GLU A 88 9.39 -4.23 -2.21
C GLU A 88 9.48 -3.54 -0.82
N LYS A 89 9.21 -2.23 -0.77
CA LYS A 89 9.29 -1.45 0.47
C LYS A 89 8.11 -1.70 1.40
N ILE A 90 6.87 -1.74 0.88
CA ILE A 90 5.67 -1.88 1.72
C ILE A 90 5.62 -3.22 2.45
N MET A 91 6.29 -4.25 1.94
CA MET A 91 6.38 -5.57 2.58
C MET A 91 7.01 -5.54 3.98
N GLN A 92 7.76 -4.49 4.31
CA GLN A 92 8.42 -4.37 5.61
C GLN A 92 7.47 -3.81 6.69
N TYR A 93 6.28 -3.38 6.29
CA TYR A 93 5.32 -2.67 7.13
C TYR A 93 4.00 -3.42 7.24
N ASN A 94 3.23 -3.15 8.30
CA ASN A 94 1.90 -3.72 8.49
C ASN A 94 0.86 -2.91 7.71
N VAL A 95 0.83 -3.11 6.40
CA VAL A 95 -0.01 -2.35 5.47
C VAL A 95 -0.70 -3.25 4.43
N TYR A 96 -1.78 -2.75 3.86
CA TYR A 96 -2.54 -3.38 2.79
C TYR A 96 -2.59 -2.46 1.57
N LYS A 97 -2.14 -2.97 0.42
CA LYS A 97 -2.22 -2.26 -0.87
C LYS A 97 -3.65 -2.35 -1.40
N VAL A 98 -4.22 -1.20 -1.72
CA VAL A 98 -5.56 -1.11 -2.32
C VAL A 98 -5.40 -0.98 -3.83
N GLU A 99 -6.18 -1.75 -4.59
CA GLU A 99 -6.21 -1.61 -6.06
C GLU A 99 -6.87 -0.28 -6.45
N THR A 100 -6.12 0.55 -7.16
CA THR A 100 -6.55 1.87 -7.67
C THR A 100 -6.50 1.90 -9.19
N ILE A 101 -7.17 2.90 -9.78
CA ILE A 101 -7.13 3.17 -11.22
C ILE A 101 -6.09 4.25 -11.47
N GLY A 102 -5.23 4.06 -12.48
CA GLY A 102 -4.26 5.06 -12.93
C GLY A 102 -2.86 4.87 -12.35
N ASP A 103 -2.16 5.99 -12.16
CA ASP A 103 -0.81 6.11 -11.58
C ASP A 103 -0.82 6.37 -10.06
N ALA A 104 -2.02 6.52 -9.48
CA ALA A 104 -2.18 6.64 -8.05
C ALA A 104 -1.85 5.32 -7.34
N TYR A 105 -1.05 5.39 -6.27
CA TYR A 105 -0.71 4.26 -5.41
C TYR A 105 -1.32 4.46 -4.02
N MET A 106 -2.20 3.54 -3.60
CA MET A 106 -2.94 3.63 -2.34
C MET A 106 -2.58 2.48 -1.41
N VAL A 107 -2.24 2.83 -0.17
CA VAL A 107 -1.87 1.88 0.88
C VAL A 107 -2.54 2.26 2.19
N VAL A 108 -2.99 1.27 2.95
CA VAL A 108 -3.74 1.50 4.19
C VAL A 108 -3.22 0.62 5.32
N SER A 109 -3.18 1.16 6.53
CA SER A 109 -2.91 0.40 7.76
C SER A 109 -4.08 0.50 8.73
N GLY A 110 -4.21 -0.50 9.61
CA GLY A 110 -5.35 -0.66 10.52
C GLY A 110 -6.50 -1.50 9.95
N LEU A 111 -6.37 -1.93 8.69
CA LEU A 111 -7.24 -2.91 8.02
C LEU A 111 -6.42 -3.79 7.06
N PRO A 112 -6.91 -5.00 6.67
CA PRO A 112 -8.12 -5.66 7.14
C PRO A 112 -8.02 -6.13 8.61
N GLN A 113 -6.82 -6.14 9.17
CA GLN A 113 -6.58 -6.47 10.58
C GLN A 113 -6.24 -5.19 11.35
N ARG A 114 -6.94 -4.98 12.46
CA ARG A 114 -6.68 -3.84 13.36
C ARG A 114 -5.34 -4.02 14.06
N ASN A 115 -4.56 -2.95 14.13
CA ASN A 115 -3.25 -2.93 14.77
C ASN A 115 -3.13 -1.87 15.89
N GLY A 116 -4.27 -1.39 16.41
CA GLY A 116 -4.33 -0.30 17.39
C GLY A 116 -3.78 0.99 16.81
N ASN A 117 -3.16 1.84 17.62
CA ASN A 117 -2.64 3.14 17.14
C ASN A 117 -1.41 3.01 16.21
N ARG A 118 -0.89 1.79 15.99
CA ARG A 118 0.28 1.58 15.11
C ARG A 118 -0.01 1.89 13.64
N HIS A 119 -1.28 1.94 13.20
CA HIS A 119 -1.60 2.25 11.81
C HIS A 119 -0.96 3.55 11.32
N ALA A 120 -0.88 4.56 12.19
CA ALA A 120 -0.31 5.86 11.83
C ALA A 120 1.21 5.78 11.69
N SER A 121 1.90 5.11 12.61
CA SER A 121 3.36 4.93 12.54
C SER A 121 3.79 4.04 11.37
N GLU A 122 3.05 2.96 11.10
CA GLU A 122 3.35 2.05 9.98
C GLU A 122 3.28 2.81 8.64
N ILE A 123 2.25 3.64 8.46
CA ILE A 123 2.14 4.47 7.27
C ILE A 123 3.22 5.56 7.24
N ALA A 124 3.46 6.26 8.36
CA ALA A 124 4.46 7.33 8.39
C ALA A 124 5.87 6.82 8.08
N ASP A 125 6.29 5.70 8.69
CA ASP A 125 7.60 5.09 8.46
C ASP A 125 7.72 4.58 7.01
N MET A 126 6.68 3.93 6.50
CA MET A 126 6.60 3.50 5.11
C MET A 126 6.70 4.69 4.15
N SER A 127 5.94 5.76 4.36
CA SER A 127 5.95 6.94 3.48
C SER A 127 7.33 7.58 3.42
N LEU A 128 8.03 7.69 4.56
CA LEU A 128 9.39 8.21 4.61
C LEU A 128 10.36 7.31 3.82
N ALA A 129 10.26 5.99 3.98
CA ALA A 129 11.08 5.04 3.25
C ALA A 129 10.82 5.05 1.74
N LEU A 130 9.56 5.22 1.31
CA LEU A 130 9.20 5.34 -0.11
C LEU A 130 9.80 6.61 -0.73
N VAL A 131 9.63 7.76 -0.05
CA VAL A 131 10.23 9.04 -0.49
C VAL A 131 11.75 8.95 -0.57
N ASP A 132 12.40 8.35 0.43
CA ASP A 132 13.85 8.19 0.42
C ASP A 132 14.33 7.30 -0.74
N SER A 133 13.62 6.21 -1.03
CA SER A 133 13.95 5.31 -2.14
C SER A 133 13.79 5.93 -3.53
N LEU A 134 13.04 7.02 -3.66
CA LEU A 134 12.87 7.76 -4.91
C LEU A 134 13.86 8.91 -5.11
N ARG A 135 14.73 9.20 -4.13
CA ARG A 135 15.67 10.33 -4.18
C ARG A 135 16.49 10.38 -5.48
N ASP A 136 16.96 9.22 -5.93
CA ASP A 136 17.78 9.07 -7.14
C ASP A 136 17.07 8.30 -8.27
N ALA A 137 15.76 8.06 -8.12
CA ALA A 137 14.99 7.33 -9.12
C ALA A 137 14.79 8.19 -10.38
N ARG A 138 15.12 7.63 -11.54
CA ARG A 138 15.02 8.30 -12.84
C ARG A 138 13.97 7.64 -13.71
N VAL A 139 13.37 8.43 -14.59
CA VAL A 139 12.45 7.89 -15.60
C VAL A 139 13.25 7.02 -16.59
N PRO A 140 12.90 5.73 -16.79
CA PRO A 140 13.74 4.78 -17.55
C PRO A 140 14.12 5.24 -18.97
N HIS A 141 13.16 5.82 -19.68
CA HIS A 141 13.32 6.33 -21.05
C HIS A 141 13.74 7.80 -21.10
N ARG A 142 13.80 8.48 -19.95
CA ARG A 142 14.17 9.90 -19.80
C ARG A 142 15.11 10.08 -18.61
N PRO A 143 16.37 9.62 -18.68
CA PRO A 143 17.28 9.57 -17.54
C PRO A 143 17.64 10.96 -16.97
N ALA A 144 17.44 12.03 -17.73
CA ALA A 144 17.59 13.40 -17.22
C ALA A 144 16.50 13.78 -16.20
N ASP A 145 15.32 13.16 -16.30
CA ASP A 145 14.16 13.47 -15.48
C ASP A 145 14.13 12.57 -14.23
N LEU A 146 14.09 13.19 -13.06
CA LEU A 146 13.89 12.48 -11.79
C LEU A 146 12.42 12.15 -11.62
N LEU A 147 12.15 10.91 -11.19
CA LEU A 147 10.80 10.48 -10.85
C LEU A 147 10.44 11.05 -9.49
N LYS A 148 9.36 11.84 -9.44
CA LYS A 148 8.88 12.48 -8.22
C LYS A 148 7.44 12.08 -7.97
N ILE A 149 7.09 11.95 -6.69
CA ILE A 149 5.72 11.70 -6.26
C ILE A 149 5.18 12.83 -5.38
N ARG A 150 3.86 13.03 -5.44
CA ARG A 150 3.10 13.66 -4.38
C ARG A 150 2.66 12.57 -3.41
N ALA A 151 2.61 12.91 -2.12
CA ALA A 151 2.14 11.98 -1.08
C ALA A 151 1.18 12.70 -0.13
N GLY A 152 0.04 12.07 0.14
CA GLY A 152 -0.99 12.51 1.06
C GLY A 152 -1.36 11.42 2.06
N VAL A 153 -1.48 11.78 3.34
CA VAL A 153 -1.82 10.86 4.42
C VAL A 153 -2.96 11.41 5.28
N ASN A 154 -3.99 10.59 5.46
CA ASN A 154 -5.10 10.92 6.35
C ASN A 154 -5.47 9.74 7.26
N THR A 155 -5.84 10.07 8.49
CA THR A 155 -6.31 9.10 9.50
C THR A 155 -7.76 9.36 9.82
N GLY A 156 -8.58 8.32 9.88
CA GLY A 156 -10.00 8.44 10.20
C GLY A 156 -10.77 7.13 10.04
N PRO A 157 -12.09 7.16 10.29
CA PRO A 157 -12.93 5.98 10.17
C PRO A 157 -13.20 5.63 8.70
N CYS A 158 -13.39 4.34 8.40
CA CYS A 158 -13.86 3.90 7.08
C CYS A 158 -14.66 2.61 7.20
N VAL A 159 -15.44 2.29 6.17
CA VAL A 159 -16.08 0.98 6.01
C VAL A 159 -15.33 0.22 4.93
N ALA A 160 -14.99 -1.04 5.16
CA ALA A 160 -14.36 -1.89 4.17
C ALA A 160 -15.18 -3.17 3.93
N GLY A 161 -15.22 -3.65 2.68
CA GLY A 161 -16.00 -4.81 2.32
C GLY A 161 -15.67 -5.34 0.93
N VAL A 162 -16.15 -6.54 0.61
CA VAL A 162 -15.98 -7.12 -0.72
C VAL A 162 -17.11 -6.70 -1.63
N VAL A 163 -16.76 -6.14 -2.78
CA VAL A 163 -17.72 -5.70 -3.82
C VAL A 163 -17.50 -6.53 -5.09
N GLY A 164 -18.60 -6.91 -5.74
CA GLY A 164 -18.60 -7.69 -6.97
C GLY A 164 -18.73 -9.21 -6.72
N ALA A 165 -19.61 -9.86 -7.47
CA ALA A 165 -19.83 -11.30 -7.38
C ALA A 165 -18.86 -12.11 -8.28
N THR A 166 -18.63 -11.64 -9.50
CA THR A 166 -17.75 -12.31 -10.48
C THR A 166 -16.28 -11.94 -10.31
N MET A 167 -16.00 -10.68 -9.96
CA MET A 167 -14.66 -10.16 -9.71
C MET A 167 -14.63 -9.46 -8.34
N PRO A 168 -14.48 -10.24 -7.25
CA PRO A 168 -14.54 -9.69 -5.90
C PRO A 168 -13.33 -8.78 -5.64
N ARG A 169 -13.59 -7.55 -5.18
CA ARG A 169 -12.56 -6.58 -4.78
C ARG A 169 -12.80 -6.12 -3.35
N TYR A 170 -11.74 -6.04 -2.57
CA TYR A 170 -11.82 -5.46 -1.22
C TYR A 170 -11.73 -3.93 -1.33
N CYS A 171 -12.87 -3.28 -1.14
CA CYS A 171 -13.03 -1.84 -1.33
C CYS A 171 -13.21 -1.12 0.02
N LEU A 172 -12.74 0.13 0.06
CA LEU A 172 -12.87 1.03 1.20
C LEU A 172 -13.82 2.18 0.85
N PHE A 173 -14.65 2.56 1.81
CA PHE A 173 -15.67 3.60 1.68
C PHE A 173 -15.62 4.56 2.87
N GLY A 174 -15.87 5.85 2.61
CA GLY A 174 -15.93 6.90 3.63
C GLY A 174 -15.13 8.14 3.27
N ASP A 175 -15.41 9.23 3.98
CA ASP A 175 -14.77 10.53 3.76
C ASP A 175 -13.27 10.55 4.07
N THR A 176 -12.78 9.56 4.83
CA THR A 176 -11.36 9.39 5.12
C THR A 176 -10.55 9.15 3.84
N ILE A 177 -11.09 8.39 2.87
CA ILE A 177 -10.45 8.14 1.56
C ILE A 177 -10.39 9.44 0.75
N ASN A 178 -11.52 10.15 0.66
CA ASN A 178 -11.62 11.42 -0.07
C ASN A 178 -10.69 12.48 0.51
N THR A 179 -10.57 12.52 1.83
CA THR A 179 -9.66 13.43 2.53
C THR A 179 -8.20 13.05 2.30
N ALA A 180 -7.86 11.75 2.29
CA ALA A 180 -6.51 11.30 1.94
C ALA A 180 -6.12 11.71 0.51
N SER A 181 -7.01 11.51 -0.46
CA SER A 181 -6.83 11.96 -1.85
C SER A 181 -6.72 13.49 -1.95
N ARG A 182 -7.46 14.26 -1.14
CA ARG A 182 -7.26 15.71 -1.04
C ARG A 182 -5.90 16.09 -0.48
N MET A 183 -5.39 15.37 0.53
CA MET A 183 -4.03 15.62 1.04
C MET A 183 -2.98 15.36 -0.03
N GLU A 184 -3.17 14.38 -0.91
CA GLU A 184 -2.25 14.14 -2.02
C GLU A 184 -2.33 15.29 -3.06
N THR A 185 -3.52 15.57 -3.58
CA THR A 185 -3.72 16.58 -4.64
C THR A 185 -3.36 18.01 -4.20
N THR A 186 -3.55 18.34 -2.92
CA THR A 186 -3.15 19.64 -2.35
C THR A 186 -1.72 19.65 -1.80
N GLY A 187 -0.99 18.54 -1.94
CA GLY A 187 0.46 18.50 -1.78
C GLY A 187 1.14 19.50 -2.74
N GLU A 188 2.32 19.98 -2.38
CA GLU A 188 3.12 20.88 -3.23
C GLU A 188 3.61 20.12 -4.47
N GLY A 189 2.74 19.92 -5.46
CA GLY A 189 3.12 19.37 -6.75
C GLY A 189 2.64 20.19 -7.95
N ASP A 190 1.97 21.33 -7.71
CA ASP A 190 1.45 22.22 -8.75
C ASP A 190 1.89 23.69 -8.59
N GLN A 191 2.91 23.97 -7.78
CA GLN A 191 3.66 25.22 -8.00
C GLN A 191 4.49 25.07 -9.27
N ILE A 192 3.84 25.34 -10.40
CA ILE A 192 4.41 25.66 -11.72
C ILE A 192 5.07 27.04 -11.64
N HIS A 193 5.91 27.22 -10.63
CA HIS A 193 6.92 28.27 -10.56
C HIS A 193 8.17 27.57 -10.07
N PHE A 194 9.27 27.85 -10.75
CA PHE A 194 10.63 27.45 -10.44
C PHE A 194 11.10 27.98 -9.07
N ASN A 195 10.44 27.55 -7.99
CA ASN A 195 10.94 27.56 -6.63
C ASN A 195 10.99 26.08 -6.24
N ILE A 196 11.92 25.30 -6.80
CA ILE A 196 13.17 25.03 -6.09
C ILE A 196 13.15 25.65 -4.67
N VAL A 197 12.39 25.05 -3.75
CA VAL A 197 12.96 24.89 -2.42
C VAL A 197 14.29 24.20 -2.70
N GLU A 198 15.39 24.86 -2.36
CA GLU A 198 16.78 24.62 -2.80
C GLU A 198 17.28 23.16 -2.81
N ASN A 199 16.48 22.18 -2.37
CA ASN A 199 16.80 20.77 -2.25
C ASN A 199 15.86 19.77 -2.96
N GLY A 200 14.84 20.20 -3.72
CA GLY A 200 14.03 19.27 -4.54
C GLY A 200 13.37 18.10 -3.78
N THR A 201 13.17 18.25 -2.47
CA THR A 201 12.76 17.16 -1.56
C THR A 201 11.25 16.92 -1.65
N MET A 202 10.84 15.68 -1.95
CA MET A 202 9.44 15.28 -1.89
C MET A 202 8.96 15.34 -0.43
N LYS A 203 7.85 16.05 -0.17
CA LYS A 203 7.25 16.17 1.17
C LYS A 203 5.98 15.34 1.25
N ILE A 204 5.72 14.80 2.44
CA ILE A 204 4.51 14.01 2.72
C ILE A 204 3.49 14.92 3.41
N HIS A 205 2.37 15.17 2.75
CA HIS A 205 1.30 15.99 3.29
C HIS A 205 0.43 15.17 4.23
N ILE A 206 0.24 15.63 5.47
CA ILE A 206 -0.57 14.92 6.46
C ILE A 206 -1.71 15.80 6.99
N SER A 207 -2.85 15.18 7.24
CA SER A 207 -4.01 15.82 7.87
C SER A 207 -3.79 16.05 9.37
N HIS A 208 -4.62 16.92 9.97
CA HIS A 208 -4.62 17.15 11.41
C HIS A 208 -4.84 15.88 12.25
N THR A 209 -5.71 14.98 11.79
CA THR A 209 -6.00 13.72 12.49
C THR A 209 -4.80 12.78 12.48
N THR A 210 -4.08 12.70 11.35
CA THR A 210 -2.82 11.96 11.27
C THR A 210 -1.77 12.57 12.20
N LYS A 211 -1.62 13.90 12.19
CA LYS A 211 -0.69 14.60 13.08
C LYS A 211 -0.96 14.27 14.55
N LYS A 212 -2.23 14.30 14.97
CA LYS A 212 -2.63 13.92 16.34
C LYS A 212 -2.26 12.48 16.66
N ALA A 213 -2.54 11.54 15.76
CA ALA A 213 -2.18 10.13 15.96
C ALA A 213 -0.65 9.94 16.06
N LEU A 214 0.14 10.69 15.29
CA LEU A 214 1.60 10.66 15.37
C LEU A 214 2.15 11.33 16.63
N ASP A 215 1.52 12.40 17.12
CA ASP A 215 1.90 13.04 18.40
C ASP A 215 1.73 12.09 19.59
N GLU A 216 0.66 11.28 19.59
CA GLU A 216 0.41 10.27 20.63
C GLU A 216 1.47 9.17 20.64
N ILE A 217 2.06 8.85 19.48
CA ILE A 217 3.14 7.87 19.33
C ILE A 217 4.50 8.51 19.69
N GLY A 218 4.69 9.78 19.30
CA GLY A 218 5.92 10.53 19.46
C GLY A 218 6.98 10.22 18.38
N ASN A 219 8.12 10.90 18.49
CA ASN A 219 9.30 10.75 17.62
C ASN A 219 9.14 11.15 16.16
N TYR A 220 8.07 11.82 15.73
CA TYR A 220 7.93 12.32 14.36
C TYR A 220 8.22 13.82 14.27
N ILE A 221 8.94 14.23 13.22
CA ILE A 221 9.23 15.63 12.91
C ILE A 221 8.17 16.11 11.93
N VAL A 222 7.36 17.06 12.39
CA VAL A 222 6.22 17.59 11.63
C VAL A 222 6.27 19.11 11.61
N GLU A 223 6.07 19.70 10.44
CA GLU A 223 6.03 21.15 10.24
C GLU A 223 4.62 21.61 9.85
N SER A 224 4.19 22.78 10.33
CA SER A 224 2.91 23.35 9.90
C SER A 224 3.00 23.84 8.46
N ARG A 225 2.14 23.32 7.59
CA ARG A 225 2.00 23.79 6.21
C ARG A 225 1.11 25.02 6.11
N GLY A 226 0.05 25.06 6.93
CA GLY A 226 -0.99 26.08 6.85
C GLY A 226 -2.39 25.47 6.88
N LYS A 227 -3.41 26.22 6.44
CA LYS A 227 -4.81 25.77 6.41
C LYS A 227 -5.30 25.61 4.97
N ILE A 228 -5.82 24.42 4.65
CA ILE A 228 -6.67 24.16 3.49
C ILE A 228 -7.93 23.53 4.06
N ASP A 229 -8.94 24.36 4.32
CA ASP A 229 -10.16 24.09 5.10
C ASP A 229 -9.91 23.70 6.58
N ILE A 230 -8.93 22.84 6.83
CA ILE A 230 -8.42 22.39 8.13
C ILE A 230 -6.90 22.63 8.23
N PRO A 231 -6.33 22.71 9.44
CA PRO A 231 -4.88 22.74 9.62
C PRO A 231 -4.20 21.50 9.02
N THR A 232 -3.13 21.73 8.27
CA THR A 232 -2.37 20.70 7.55
C THR A 232 -0.88 20.80 7.84
N PHE A 233 -0.17 19.69 7.66
CA PHE A 233 1.21 19.57 8.10
C PHE A 233 2.08 18.78 7.11
N TRP A 234 3.38 19.02 7.15
CA TRP A 234 4.39 18.23 6.45
C TRP A 234 5.03 17.24 7.41
N LEU A 235 5.03 15.96 7.05
CA LEU A 235 5.86 14.96 7.71
C LEU A 235 7.27 15.00 7.10
N LEU A 236 8.27 15.35 7.91
CA LEU A 236 9.65 15.57 7.47
C LEU A 236 10.59 14.42 7.85
N GLY A 237 10.28 13.68 8.91
CA GLY A 237 11.16 12.60 9.36
C GLY A 237 10.76 12.02 10.71
N LYS A 238 11.67 11.21 11.27
CA LYS A 238 11.55 10.58 12.58
C LYS A 238 12.83 10.83 13.38
N MET A 239 12.68 11.18 14.66
CA MET A 239 13.78 11.36 15.62
C MET A 239 14.26 9.99 16.10
N GLY A 240 15.57 9.73 15.97
CA GLY A 240 16.17 8.42 16.26
C GLY A 240 16.36 7.59 14.99
N ASN A 241 17.45 6.82 14.92
CA ASN A 241 17.86 6.07 13.72
C ASN A 241 16.70 5.23 13.16
N VAL A 242 16.51 5.31 11.84
CA VAL A 242 15.55 4.53 11.05
C VAL A 242 16.00 3.06 11.02
N GLN A 243 15.81 2.37 12.14
CA GLN A 243 15.66 0.92 12.16
C GLN A 243 14.33 0.68 12.86
N SER A 244 13.26 0.59 12.08
CA SER A 244 11.99 0.13 12.64
C SER A 244 12.21 -1.32 13.10
N GLU A 245 12.20 -1.54 14.42
CA GLU A 245 11.83 -2.82 14.98
C GLU A 245 10.32 -3.03 14.80
N SER A 246 9.82 -2.90 13.57
CA SER A 246 8.52 -3.45 13.23
C SER A 246 8.67 -4.97 13.38
N PRO A 247 7.82 -5.66 14.16
CA PRO A 247 7.86 -7.12 14.23
C PRO A 247 7.77 -7.62 12.79
N ARG A 248 8.84 -8.27 12.31
CA ARG A 248 9.03 -8.64 10.89
C ARG A 248 7.69 -9.01 10.27
N CYS A 249 7.14 -8.13 9.44
CA CYS A 249 6.13 -8.56 8.51
C CYS A 249 6.81 -9.63 7.64
N MET A 250 6.21 -10.82 7.59
CA MET A 250 6.79 -11.96 6.89
C MET A 250 7.14 -11.54 5.46
N ARG A 251 8.41 -11.71 5.05
CA ARG A 251 8.85 -11.46 3.66
C ARG A 251 7.90 -12.20 2.71
N LEU A 252 7.67 -11.76 1.47
CA LEU A 252 6.80 -12.46 0.50
C LEU A 252 7.12 -13.97 0.44
N ASN A 253 8.39 -14.36 0.54
CA ASN A 253 8.81 -15.77 0.59
C ASN A 253 8.50 -16.46 1.92
N ASP A 254 8.57 -15.74 3.05
CA ASP A 254 8.18 -16.25 4.38
C ASP A 254 6.65 -16.27 4.53
N TYR A 255 5.94 -15.40 3.81
CA TYR A 255 4.50 -15.40 3.62
C TYR A 255 4.13 -16.67 2.85
N ASP A 256 4.77 -16.96 1.71
CA ASP A 256 4.50 -18.17 0.93
C ASP A 256 4.77 -19.46 1.73
N GLN A 257 5.85 -19.54 2.51
CA GLN A 257 6.17 -20.71 3.35
C GLN A 257 5.24 -20.87 4.56
N ASN A 258 5.01 -19.82 5.35
CA ASN A 258 4.09 -19.92 6.49
C ASN A 258 2.62 -19.97 6.06
N LEU A 259 2.24 -19.39 4.93
CA LEU A 259 0.90 -19.50 4.35
C LEU A 259 0.66 -20.92 3.87
N LEU A 260 1.64 -21.59 3.26
CA LEU A 260 1.58 -23.03 3.00
C LEU A 260 1.38 -23.81 4.30
N GLU A 261 2.17 -23.55 5.35
CA GLU A 261 1.97 -24.22 6.64
C GLU A 261 0.59 -23.93 7.27
N LEU A 262 0.08 -22.71 7.15
CA LEU A 262 -1.21 -22.31 7.70
C LEU A 262 -2.40 -22.84 6.90
N ILE A 263 -2.23 -23.02 5.58
CA ILE A 263 -3.19 -23.68 4.68
C ILE A 263 -3.18 -25.19 4.90
N ILE A 264 -2.03 -25.78 5.24
CA ILE A 264 -1.90 -27.23 5.52
C ILE A 264 -2.51 -27.59 6.89
N ARG A 265 -2.49 -26.68 7.87
CA ARG A 265 -3.02 -26.91 9.24
C ARG A 265 -4.53 -26.64 9.42
N SER A 266 -5.23 -26.13 8.40
CA SER A 266 -6.67 -25.80 8.45
C SER A 266 -7.50 -26.65 7.49
#